data_AF-A0AAD8NGK5-F1
#
_entry.id   AF-A0AAD8NGK5-F1
#
_cell.length_a   1.000
_cell.length_b   1.000
_cell.length_c   1.000
_cell.angle_alpha   90.00
_cell.angle_beta   90.00
_cell.angle_gamma   90.00
#
_symmetry.space_group_name_H-M   'P 1'
#
loop_
_entity.id
_entity.type
_entity.pdbx_description
1 polymer ?
#
loop_
_entity_poly.entity_id
_entity_poly.type
_entity_poly.pdbx_seq_one_letter_code
_entity_poly.pdbx_strand_id
1 'polypeptide(L)'
;MGAKDQADRESTISSFKSKSKSSSLLVATSIASRGLDVEELGLVINYDVPNHYEDYVHRVGRTGRKGCAVTFLSSEDDMHLIL
;
A
#
# COMPACT_ATOMS: atom_id res chain seq x y z
N MET A 1 20.78 13.94 -1.07
CA MET A 1 20.03 12.85 -0.39
C MET A 1 18.59 12.96 -0.84
N GLY A 2 18.12 12.14 -1.78
CA GLY A 2 16.77 12.28 -2.37
C GLY A 2 16.63 11.62 -3.74
N ALA A 3 17.56 11.89 -4.66
CA ALA A 3 17.56 11.26 -5.99
C ALA A 3 17.87 9.76 -5.95
N LYS A 4 18.82 9.33 -5.09
CA LYS A 4 19.12 7.90 -4.89
C LYS A 4 17.93 7.15 -4.26
N ASP A 5 17.32 7.76 -3.25
CA ASP A 5 16.15 7.20 -2.55
C ASP A 5 14.96 7.00 -3.49
N GLN A 6 14.75 7.94 -4.43
CA GLN A 6 13.70 7.84 -5.44
C GLN A 6 14.01 6.74 -6.47
N ALA A 7 15.25 6.64 -6.96
CA ALA A 7 15.65 5.59 -7.90
C ALA A 7 15.54 4.19 -7.28
N ASP A 8 15.90 4.03 -6.01
CA ASP A 8 15.79 2.77 -5.28
C ASP A 8 14.30 2.36 -5.09
N ARG A 9 13.41 3.33 -4.86
CA ARG A 9 11.95 3.10 -4.82
C ARG A 9 11.42 2.64 -6.17
N GLU A 10 11.77 3.31 -7.25
CA GLU A 10 11.33 2.95 -8.60
C GLU A 10 11.85 1.57 -9.02
N SER A 11 13.09 1.23 -8.65
CA SER A 11 13.67 -0.10 -8.85
C SER A 11 12.91 -1.18 -8.07
N THR A 12 12.53 -0.90 -6.82
CA THR A 12 11.74 -1.82 -6.00
C THR A 12 10.34 -2.05 -6.60
N ILE A 13 9.68 -0.97 -7.04
CA ILE A 13 8.35 -1.03 -7.66
C ILE A 13 8.41 -1.80 -8.98
N SER A 14 9.38 -1.50 -9.85
CA SER A 14 9.52 -2.18 -11.13
C SER A 14 9.78 -3.68 -10.95
N SER A 15 10.62 -4.02 -9.96
CA SER A 15 10.86 -5.41 -9.56
C SER A 15 9.58 -6.10 -9.08
N PHE A 16 8.76 -5.42 -8.28
CA PHE A 16 7.45 -5.92 -7.85
C PHE A 16 6.48 -6.10 -9.03
N LYS A 17 6.34 -5.08 -9.90
CA LYS A 17 5.46 -5.12 -11.09
C LYS A 17 5.85 -6.22 -12.09
N SER A 18 7.14 -6.52 -12.22
CA SER A 18 7.64 -7.59 -13.10
C SER A 18 7.21 -9.01 -12.67
N LYS A 19 6.64 -9.16 -11.46
CA LYS A 19 6.15 -10.44 -10.91
C LYS A 19 7.22 -11.55 -10.89
N SER A 20 8.51 -11.20 -10.81
CA SER A 20 9.54 -12.18 -10.48
C SER A 20 9.16 -12.85 -9.15
N LYS A 21 9.28 -14.18 -9.05
CA LYS A 21 8.79 -14.95 -7.89
C LYS A 21 9.26 -14.43 -6.53
N SER A 22 10.40 -13.72 -6.49
CA SER A 22 10.99 -13.13 -5.29
C SER A 22 10.37 -11.79 -4.85
N SER A 23 9.48 -11.17 -5.64
CA SER A 23 8.95 -9.82 -5.39
C SER A 23 7.42 -9.76 -5.45
N SER A 24 6.74 -10.75 -4.85
CA SER A 24 5.27 -10.80 -4.79
C SER A 24 4.66 -10.04 -3.60
N LEU A 25 5.48 -9.55 -2.67
CA LEU A 25 5.08 -8.79 -1.49
C LEU A 25 5.81 -7.45 -1.46
N LEU A 26 5.05 -6.37 -1.25
CA LEU A 26 5.58 -5.02 -1.01
C LEU A 26 5.09 -4.54 0.35
N VAL A 27 6.02 -4.09 1.19
CA VAL A 27 5.72 -3.49 2.50
C VAL A 27 6.08 -2.01 2.44
N ALA A 28 5.16 -1.15 2.82
CA ALA A 28 5.36 0.30 2.81
C ALA A 28 4.62 0.97 3.96
N THR A 29 5.14 2.11 4.41
CA THR A 29 4.46 3.06 5.32
C THR A 29 3.79 4.18 4.51
N SER A 30 2.88 4.95 5.12
CA SER A 30 2.20 6.08 4.43
C SER A 30 3.16 7.09 3.79
N ILE A 31 4.35 7.26 4.36
CA ILE A 31 5.37 8.17 3.81
C ILE A 31 6.05 7.51 2.60
N ALA A 32 6.41 6.23 2.73
CA ALA A 32 7.05 5.48 1.65
C ALA A 32 6.10 5.23 0.46
N SER A 33 4.78 5.27 0.68
CA SER A 33 3.78 5.05 -0.36
C SER A 33 3.50 6.25 -1.27
N ARG A 34 3.90 7.46 -0.87
CA ARG A 34 3.69 8.66 -1.69
C ARG A 34 4.56 8.60 -2.95
N GLY A 35 3.91 8.70 -4.11
CA GLY A 35 4.58 8.54 -5.41
C GLY A 35 4.78 7.09 -5.86
N LEU A 36 4.30 6.10 -5.08
CA LEU A 36 4.20 4.73 -5.57
C LEU A 36 2.99 4.62 -6.49
N ASP A 37 3.25 4.53 -7.79
CA ASP A 37 2.23 4.15 -8.76
C ASP A 37 2.21 2.62 -8.90
N VAL A 38 1.38 1.96 -8.08
CA VAL A 38 1.14 0.51 -8.16
C VAL A 38 -0.36 0.31 -8.18
N GLU A 39 -0.89 -0.40 -9.16
CA GLU A 39 -2.34 -0.62 -9.31
C GLU A 39 -2.63 -2.09 -9.59
N GLU A 40 -3.91 -2.45 -9.58
CA GLU A 40 -4.40 -3.81 -9.87
C GLU A 40 -3.84 -4.91 -8.94
N LEU A 41 -3.64 -4.57 -7.66
CA LEU A 41 -3.22 -5.53 -6.64
C LEU A 41 -4.34 -6.53 -6.35
N GLY A 42 -3.98 -7.80 -6.21
CA GLY A 42 -4.94 -8.83 -5.78
C GLY A 42 -5.38 -8.65 -4.32
N LEU A 43 -4.49 -8.14 -3.47
CA LEU A 43 -4.71 -7.96 -2.04
C LEU A 43 -3.96 -6.73 -1.52
N VAL A 44 -4.63 -5.92 -0.71
CA VAL A 44 -4.04 -4.87 0.13
C VAL A 44 -4.30 -5.21 1.59
N ILE A 45 -3.26 -5.16 2.42
CA ILE A 45 -3.38 -5.34 3.87
C ILE A 45 -3.00 -4.03 4.55
N ASN A 46 -3.96 -3.40 5.21
CA ASN A 46 -3.69 -2.34 6.17
C ASN A 46 -3.32 -3.01 7.49
N TYR A 47 -2.02 -3.09 7.77
CA TYR A 47 -1.54 -3.66 9.03
C TYR A 47 -1.96 -2.80 10.23
N ASP A 48 -1.78 -1.48 10.10
CA ASP A 48 -2.33 -0.47 11.01
C ASP A 48 -3.48 0.28 10.32
N VAL A 49 -4.48 0.68 11.11
CA VAL A 49 -5.59 1.51 10.62
C VAL A 49 -5.06 2.83 10.06
N PRO A 50 -5.47 3.22 8.84
CA PRO A 50 -5.08 4.53 8.30
C PRO A 50 -5.59 5.65 9.20
N ASN A 51 -4.76 6.66 9.46
CA ASN A 51 -5.13 7.81 10.32
C ASN A 51 -6.21 8.72 9.70
N HIS A 52 -6.37 8.66 8.37
CA HIS A 52 -7.30 9.47 7.60
C HIS A 52 -8.05 8.61 6.59
N TYR A 53 -9.31 8.96 6.34
CA TYR A 53 -10.17 8.24 5.40
C TYR A 53 -9.60 8.26 3.97
N GLU A 54 -9.00 9.38 3.56
CA GLU A 54 -8.37 9.52 2.25
C GLU A 54 -7.20 8.54 2.08
N ASP A 55 -6.42 8.32 3.14
CA ASP A 55 -5.33 7.32 3.11
C ASP A 55 -5.90 5.90 2.96
N TYR A 56 -7.01 5.59 3.63
CA TYR A 56 -7.71 4.32 3.44
C TYR A 56 -8.15 4.15 1.99
N VAL A 57 -8.89 5.12 1.43
CA VAL A 57 -9.38 5.10 0.05
C VAL A 57 -8.23 4.94 -0.96
N HIS A 58 -7.13 5.68 -0.79
CA HIS A 58 -5.98 5.59 -1.68
C HIS A 58 -5.28 4.23 -1.61
N ARG A 59 -5.20 3.61 -0.42
CA ARG A 59 -4.60 2.29 -0.24
C ARG A 59 -5.48 1.20 -0.84
N VAL A 60 -6.77 1.16 -0.50
CA VAL A 60 -7.68 0.12 -1.02
C VAL A 60 -7.96 0.30 -2.51
N GLY A 61 -7.92 1.52 -3.04
CA GLY A 61 -8.04 1.78 -4.47
C GLY A 61 -6.99 1.05 -5.32
N ARG A 62 -5.86 0.66 -4.73
CA ARG A 62 -4.80 -0.11 -5.39
C ARG A 62 -5.25 -1.52 -5.80
N THR A 63 -6.34 -2.04 -5.23
CA THR A 63 -6.88 -3.35 -5.59
C THR A 63 -7.60 -3.37 -6.93
N GLY A 64 -7.90 -2.19 -7.49
CA GLY A 64 -8.83 -2.07 -8.61
C GLY A 64 -10.21 -2.67 -8.26
N ARG A 65 -10.94 -3.12 -9.28
CA ARG A 65 -12.35 -3.54 -9.14
C ARG A 65 -12.56 -4.97 -8.62
N LYS A 66 -11.54 -5.82 -8.63
CA LYS A 66 -11.65 -7.27 -8.33
C LYS A 66 -10.73 -7.75 -7.21
N GLY A 67 -9.87 -6.89 -6.67
CA GLY A 67 -9.02 -7.27 -5.54
C GLY A 67 -9.72 -7.10 -4.20
N CYS A 68 -9.04 -7.52 -3.14
CA CYS A 68 -9.55 -7.48 -1.78
C CYS A 68 -8.70 -6.55 -0.91
N ALA A 69 -9.32 -5.86 0.03
CA ALA A 69 -8.62 -5.12 1.06
C ALA A 69 -9.01 -5.66 2.44
N VAL A 70 -8.01 -5.87 3.30
CA VAL A 70 -8.18 -6.29 4.68
C VAL A 70 -7.51 -5.25 5.57
N THR A 71 -8.22 -4.81 6.61
CA THR A 71 -7.66 -3.95 7.65
C THR A 71 -7.67 -4.71 8.96
N PHE A 72 -6.53 -4.77 9.63
CA PHE A 72 -6.47 -5.28 10.98
C PHE A 72 -6.90 -4.19 11.96
N LEU A 73 -7.65 -4.63 12.98
CA LEU A 73 -8.20 -3.76 14.01
C LEU A 73 -7.81 -4.30 15.37
N SER A 74 -7.38 -3.39 16.21
CA SER A 74 -7.10 -3.59 17.62
C SER A 74 -8.13 -2.84 18.48
N SER A 75 -8.16 -3.14 19.77
CA SER A 75 -9.06 -2.49 20.73
C SER A 75 -8.81 -0.99 20.89
N GLU A 76 -7.65 -0.51 20.46
CA GLU A 76 -7.21 0.88 20.60
C GLU A 76 -7.50 1.72 19.35
N ASP A 77 -7.96 1.08 18.26
CA ASP A 77 -8.19 1.76 16.99
C ASP A 77 -9.52 2.52 16.96
N ASP A 78 -9.47 3.72 16.41
CA ASP A 78 -10.64 4.56 16.26
C ASP A 78 -11.46 4.10 15.04
N MET A 79 -12.58 3.44 15.30
CA MET A 79 -13.41 2.77 14.29
C MET A 79 -14.13 3.72 13.31
N HIS A 80 -14.06 5.03 13.56
CA HIS A 80 -14.85 6.03 12.83
C HIS A 80 -14.46 6.18 11.35
N LEU A 81 -13.35 5.58 10.92
CA LEU A 81 -12.81 5.64 9.56
C LEU A 81 -13.25 4.46 8.66
N ILE A 82 -14.02 3.50 9.18
CA ILE A 82 -14.31 2.22 8.51
C ILE A 82 -15.82 2.03 8.23
N LEU A 83 -16.68 2.95 8.66
CA LEU A 83 -18.13 2.92 8.49
C LEU A 83 -18.66 4.08 7.64
#